data_AF-A0A7W3X415-F1
#
_entry.id   AF-A0A7W3X415-F1
#
_cell.length_a   1.000
_cell.length_b   1.000
_cell.length_c   1.000
_cell.angle_alpha   90.00
_cell.angle_beta   90.00
_cell.angle_gamma   90.00
#
_symmetry.space_group_name_H-M   'P 1'
#
loop_
_entity.id
_entity.type
_entity.pdbx_description
1 polymer ?
#
loop_
_entity_poly.entity_id
_entity_poly.type
_entity_poly.pdbx_seq_one_letter_code
_entity_poly.pdbx_strand_id
1 'polypeptide(L)'
;MTDEIPATENRDPTQYLLMQQIALGKLLGLFAGLAGFLMLKYCFPETGALFRWGILLWYITFGAVIGLCVQISYHPILKCKLPVWLTTGVMGAWLNFVMSFFAFDQLLALMQNIFGIDGLLQSPFWFTAEGMVMGLLFGIIIKGGLNISRCLGRLNILP
;
A
#
# COMPACT_ATOMS: atom_id res chain seq x y z
N MET A 1 23.17 42.92 -14.80
CA MET A 1 22.20 42.14 -14.00
C MET A 1 22.16 40.76 -14.63
N THR A 2 23.17 39.96 -14.31
CA THR A 2 23.28 38.58 -14.76
C THR A 2 22.42 37.77 -13.81
N ASP A 3 21.27 37.30 -14.28
CA ASP A 3 20.50 36.29 -13.59
C ASP A 3 21.40 35.06 -13.45
N GLU A 4 21.92 34.87 -12.24
CA GLU A 4 22.49 33.61 -11.84
C GLU A 4 21.37 32.58 -11.95
N ILE A 5 21.44 31.76 -13.00
CA ILE A 5 20.65 30.54 -13.12
C ILE A 5 20.84 29.80 -11.79
N PRO A 6 19.80 29.66 -10.95
CA PRO A 6 19.97 29.07 -9.64
C PRO A 6 20.54 27.68 -9.86
N ALA A 7 21.71 27.42 -9.28
CA ALA A 7 22.41 26.15 -9.34
C ALA A 7 21.38 25.04 -9.21
N THR A 8 21.29 24.20 -10.25
CA THR A 8 20.40 23.05 -10.27
C THR A 8 20.67 22.28 -8.99
N GLU A 9 19.74 22.40 -8.04
CA GLU A 9 19.79 21.76 -6.73
C GLU A 9 20.13 20.30 -7.01
N ASN A 10 21.34 19.89 -6.62
CA ASN A 10 21.90 18.58 -6.89
C ASN A 10 21.12 17.56 -6.03
N ARG A 11 19.87 17.30 -6.41
CA ARG A 11 18.97 16.40 -5.71
C ARG A 11 19.52 15.01 -5.90
N ASP A 12 19.90 14.40 -4.79
CA ASP A 12 20.33 13.01 -4.76
C ASP A 12 19.31 12.14 -5.49
N PRO A 13 19.70 11.34 -6.50
CA PRO A 13 18.81 10.46 -7.26
C PRO A 13 17.97 9.52 -6.37
N THR A 14 18.43 9.27 -5.14
CA THR A 14 17.72 8.47 -4.13
C THR A 14 16.42 9.13 -3.66
N GLN A 15 16.39 10.47 -3.55
CA GLN A 15 15.20 11.22 -3.12
C GLN A 15 14.07 11.14 -4.16
N TYR A 16 14.43 11.22 -5.44
CA TYR A 16 13.48 11.07 -6.53
C TYR A 16 12.83 9.67 -6.56
N LEU A 17 13.64 8.64 -6.32
CA LEU A 17 13.18 7.25 -6.26
C LEU A 17 12.17 7.03 -5.12
N LEU A 18 12.45 7.60 -3.94
CA LEU A 18 11.55 7.60 -2.78
C LEU A 18 10.20 8.25 -3.12
N MET A 19 10.23 9.46 -3.67
CA MET A 19 9.01 10.18 -4.02
C MET A 19 8.17 9.42 -5.05
N GLN A 20 8.79 8.83 -6.07
CA GLN A 20 8.08 8.02 -7.07
C GLN A 20 7.40 6.79 -6.46
N GLN A 21 8.09 6.08 -5.58
CA GLN A 21 7.54 4.87 -4.95
C GLN A 21 6.36 5.20 -4.03
N ILE A 22 6.46 6.28 -3.26
CA ILE A 22 5.36 6.75 -2.40
C ILE A 22 4.19 7.23 -3.26
N ALA A 23 4.45 7.95 -4.35
CA ALA A 23 3.41 8.42 -5.27
C ALA A 23 2.68 7.24 -5.92
N LEU A 24 3.40 6.25 -6.44
CA LEU A 24 2.82 5.01 -6.98
C LEU A 24 2.04 4.23 -5.92
N GLY A 25 2.60 4.11 -4.70
CA GLY A 25 1.92 3.48 -3.57
C GLY A 25 0.60 4.15 -3.22
N LYS A 26 0.56 5.48 -3.16
CA LYS A 26 -0.68 6.26 -2.93
C LYS A 26 -1.70 6.06 -4.04
N LEU A 27 -1.27 6.02 -5.31
CA LEU A 27 -2.18 5.79 -6.43
C LEU A 27 -2.80 4.39 -6.37
N LEU A 28 -1.99 3.35 -6.14
CA LEU A 28 -2.49 1.98 -5.95
C LEU A 28 -3.44 1.89 -4.74
N GLY A 29 -3.06 2.54 -3.64
CA GLY A 29 -3.88 2.65 -2.44
C GLY A 29 -5.20 3.38 -2.67
N LEU A 30 -5.20 4.43 -3.49
CA LEU A 30 -6.41 5.15 -3.88
C LEU A 30 -7.35 4.26 -4.69
N PHE A 31 -6.84 3.52 -5.68
CA PHE A 31 -7.67 2.60 -6.46
C PHE A 31 -8.25 1.47 -5.61
N ALA A 32 -7.44 0.86 -4.74
CA ALA A 32 -7.91 -0.18 -3.82
C ALA A 32 -8.92 0.37 -2.80
N GLY A 33 -8.66 1.55 -2.24
CA GLY A 33 -9.58 2.21 -1.31
C GLY A 33 -10.89 2.61 -1.98
N LEU A 34 -10.86 3.07 -3.23
CA LEU A 34 -12.06 3.40 -4.00
C LEU A 34 -12.88 2.15 -4.32
N ALA A 35 -12.21 1.06 -4.69
CA ALA A 35 -12.85 -0.24 -4.86
C ALA A 35 -13.51 -0.68 -3.55
N GLY A 36 -12.80 -0.61 -2.41
CA GLY A 36 -13.34 -0.92 -1.08
C GLY A 36 -14.53 -0.04 -0.69
N PHE A 37 -14.47 1.26 -0.95
CA PHE A 37 -15.55 2.21 -0.68
C PHE A 37 -16.85 1.84 -1.43
N LEU A 38 -16.73 1.47 -2.72
CA LEU A 38 -17.85 1.03 -3.54
C LEU A 38 -18.37 -0.35 -3.12
N MET A 39 -17.47 -1.30 -2.83
CA MET A 39 -17.79 -2.63 -2.32
C MET A 39 -18.58 -2.56 -1.02
N LEU A 40 -18.13 -1.76 -0.05
CA LEU A 40 -18.81 -1.55 1.23
C LEU A 40 -20.21 -0.97 1.08
N LYS A 41 -20.42 -0.06 0.11
CA LYS A 41 -21.76 0.48 -0.16
C LYS A 41 -22.71 -0.60 -0.70
N TYR A 42 -22.20 -1.51 -1.53
CA TYR A 42 -23.00 -2.55 -2.17
C TYR A 42 -23.27 -3.74 -1.23
N CYS A 43 -22.23 -4.26 -0.56
CA CYS A 43 -22.33 -5.43 0.31
C CYS A 43 -22.90 -5.08 1.70
N PHE A 44 -22.54 -3.92 2.26
CA PHE A 44 -22.96 -3.53 3.61
C PHE A 44 -23.51 -2.10 3.64
N PRO A 45 -24.73 -1.87 3.11
CA PRO A 45 -25.32 -0.54 2.98
C PRO A 45 -25.57 0.15 4.34
N GLU A 46 -25.73 -0.63 5.41
CA GLU A 46 -25.90 -0.14 6.79
C GLU A 46 -24.62 0.42 7.42
N THR A 47 -23.47 0.29 6.74
CA THR A 47 -22.22 0.85 7.25
C THR A 47 -22.28 2.37 7.35
N GLY A 48 -21.90 2.91 8.52
CA GLY A 48 -21.75 4.34 8.71
C GLY A 48 -20.80 4.97 7.68
N ALA A 49 -21.16 6.15 7.16
CA ALA A 49 -20.37 6.87 6.17
C ALA A 49 -18.91 7.09 6.62
N LEU A 50 -18.70 7.31 7.91
CA LEU A 50 -17.38 7.49 8.52
C LEU A 50 -16.46 6.27 8.29
N PHE A 51 -16.98 5.05 8.45
CA PHE A 51 -16.18 3.84 8.25
C PHE A 51 -15.79 3.66 6.79
N ARG A 52 -16.70 3.97 5.84
CA ARG A 52 -16.38 3.92 4.40
C ARG A 52 -15.26 4.89 4.02
N TRP A 53 -15.36 6.13 4.47
CA TRP A 53 -14.29 7.13 4.28
C TRP A 53 -12.99 6.71 4.98
N GLY A 54 -13.10 6.13 6.18
CA GLY A 54 -11.98 5.56 6.91
C GLY A 54 -11.23 4.51 6.09
N ILE A 55 -11.95 3.58 5.45
CA ILE A 55 -11.36 2.55 4.59
C ILE A 55 -10.67 3.17 3.36
N LEU A 56 -11.31 4.13 2.69
CA LEU A 56 -10.70 4.82 1.53
C LEU A 56 -9.36 5.46 1.91
N LEU A 57 -9.35 6.25 2.99
CA LEU A 57 -8.14 6.94 3.46
C LEU A 57 -7.10 5.95 3.99
N TRP A 58 -7.54 4.86 4.62
CA TRP A 58 -6.68 3.79 5.10
C TRP A 58 -5.91 3.11 3.97
N TYR A 59 -6.56 2.77 2.86
CA TYR A 59 -5.83 2.13 1.76
C TYR A 59 -4.85 3.08 1.07
N ILE A 60 -5.10 4.40 1.08
CA ILE A 60 -4.11 5.41 0.63
C ILE A 60 -2.89 5.43 1.55
N THR A 61 -3.08 5.42 2.87
CA THR A 61 -1.96 5.39 3.84
C THR A 61 -1.22 4.06 3.79
N PHE A 62 -1.95 2.94 3.70
CA PHE A 62 -1.42 1.60 3.48
C PHE A 62 -0.49 1.58 2.27
N GLY A 63 -0.98 2.05 1.11
CA GLY A 63 -0.18 2.10 -0.12
C GLY A 63 1.07 2.99 0.01
N ALA A 64 0.96 4.13 0.68
CA ALA A 64 2.10 5.00 0.95
C ALA A 64 3.17 4.32 1.82
N VAL A 65 2.76 3.62 2.89
CA VAL A 65 3.67 2.90 3.79
C VAL A 65 4.34 1.73 3.07
N ILE A 66 3.60 0.97 2.26
CA ILE A 66 4.20 -0.09 1.43
C ILE A 66 5.22 0.49 0.45
N GLY A 67 4.93 1.65 -0.16
CA GLY A 67 5.87 2.37 -1.01
C GLY A 67 7.20 2.72 -0.31
N LEU A 68 7.15 3.10 0.97
CA LEU A 68 8.35 3.31 1.78
C LEU A 68 9.10 2.00 2.05
N CYS A 69 8.37 0.94 2.38
CA CYS A 69 8.94 -0.37 2.71
C CYS A 69 9.67 -1.06 1.54
N VAL A 70 9.33 -0.72 0.29
CA VAL A 70 10.01 -1.26 -0.91
C VAL A 70 11.51 -0.95 -0.91
N GLN A 71 11.96 0.13 -0.26
CA GLN A 71 13.39 0.47 -0.18
C GLN A 71 14.17 -0.37 0.81
N ILE A 72 13.48 -0.97 1.77
CA ILE A 72 14.09 -1.73 2.86
C ILE A 72 14.57 -3.07 2.29
N SER A 73 15.81 -3.07 1.81
CA SER A 73 16.46 -4.25 1.22
C SER A 73 17.44 -4.93 2.17
N TYR A 74 17.73 -4.32 3.32
CA TYR A 74 18.72 -4.81 4.27
C TYR A 74 18.23 -4.66 5.71
N HIS A 75 18.32 -5.73 6.49
CA HIS A 75 18.00 -5.69 7.90
C HIS A 75 19.26 -5.36 8.72
N PRO A 76 19.32 -4.24 9.46
CA PRO A 76 20.53 -3.81 10.16
C PRO A 76 20.95 -4.78 11.28
N ILE A 77 19.98 -5.35 12.01
CA ILE A 77 20.24 -6.28 13.12
C ILE A 77 20.61 -7.69 12.63
N LEU A 78 19.80 -8.29 11.75
CA LEU A 78 20.00 -9.65 11.23
C LEU A 78 21.07 -9.73 10.13
N LYS A 79 21.60 -8.60 9.66
CA LYS A 79 22.64 -8.47 8.62
C LYS A 79 22.35 -9.25 7.33
N CYS A 80 21.07 -9.43 7.00
CA CYS A 80 20.63 -10.18 5.83
C CYS A 80 19.94 -9.28 4.80
N LYS A 81 20.00 -9.68 3.54
CA LYS A 81 19.22 -9.04 2.46
C LYS A 81 17.78 -9.51 2.59
N LEU A 82 16.86 -8.58 2.80
CA LEU A 82 15.43 -8.89 2.86
C LEU A 82 14.85 -8.86 1.45
N PRO A 83 14.16 -9.93 1.02
CA PRO A 83 13.45 -9.89 -0.23
C PRO A 83 12.22 -8.97 -0.08
N VAL A 84 11.97 -8.14 -1.09
CA VAL A 84 10.91 -7.12 -1.06
C VAL A 84 9.53 -7.71 -0.80
N TRP A 85 9.25 -8.92 -1.30
CA TRP A 85 7.99 -9.60 -1.03
C TRP A 85 7.78 -9.86 0.46
N LEU A 86 8.85 -10.23 1.19
CA LEU A 86 8.75 -10.46 2.62
C LEU A 86 8.52 -9.15 3.36
N THR A 87 9.27 -8.09 3.03
CA THR A 87 9.14 -6.80 3.70
C THR A 87 7.76 -6.18 3.49
N THR A 88 7.26 -6.13 2.25
CA THR A 88 5.96 -5.51 1.96
C THR A 88 4.79 -6.40 2.38
N GLY A 89 4.94 -7.73 2.30
CA GLY A 89 3.94 -8.67 2.79
C GLY A 89 3.78 -8.61 4.31
N VAL A 90 4.88 -8.67 5.05
CA VAL A 90 4.84 -8.58 6.53
C VAL A 90 4.31 -7.21 6.96
N MET A 91 4.73 -6.12 6.33
CA MET A 91 4.20 -4.80 6.67
C MET A 91 2.71 -4.68 6.34
N GLY A 92 2.27 -5.21 5.20
CA GLY A 92 0.86 -5.22 4.84
C GLY A 92 0.01 -6.03 5.82
N ALA A 93 0.49 -7.20 6.23
CA ALA A 93 -0.13 -8.00 7.29
C ALA A 93 -0.23 -7.19 8.59
N TRP A 94 0.87 -6.58 9.02
CA TRP A 94 0.93 -5.82 10.26
C TRP A 94 -0.05 -4.64 10.28
N LEU A 95 -0.13 -3.88 9.20
CA LEU A 95 -1.06 -2.75 9.10
C LEU A 95 -2.52 -3.21 9.24
N ASN A 96 -2.93 -4.23 8.49
CA ASN A 96 -4.31 -4.72 8.56
C ASN A 96 -4.60 -5.52 9.83
N PHE A 97 -3.58 -6.11 10.45
CA PHE A 97 -3.68 -6.69 11.78
C PHE A 97 -4.03 -5.63 12.81
N VAL A 98 -3.29 -4.52 12.85
CA VAL A 98 -3.58 -3.38 13.73
C VAL A 98 -4.98 -2.80 13.44
N MET A 99 -5.37 -2.70 12.17
CA MET A 99 -6.74 -2.28 11.81
C MET A 99 -7.80 -3.24 12.36
N SER A 100 -7.52 -4.55 12.35
CA SER A 100 -8.43 -5.57 12.88
C SER A 100 -8.69 -5.40 14.38
N PHE A 101 -7.73 -4.88 15.14
CA PHE A 101 -7.96 -4.53 16.56
C PHE A 101 -8.79 -3.27 16.73
N PHE A 102 -8.53 -2.23 15.93
CA PHE A 102 -9.25 -0.96 16.07
C PHE A 102 -10.69 -1.01 15.59
N ALA A 103 -10.98 -1.83 14.57
CA ALA A 103 -12.29 -1.93 13.93
C ALA A 103 -12.86 -3.34 14.01
N PHE A 104 -12.59 -4.06 15.11
CA PHE A 104 -12.94 -5.47 15.27
C PHE A 104 -14.44 -5.72 15.04
N ASP A 105 -15.30 -4.96 15.72
CA ASP A 105 -16.75 -5.15 15.65
C ASP A 105 -17.30 -4.86 14.24
N GLN A 106 -16.79 -3.81 13.59
CA GLN A 106 -17.22 -3.45 12.24
C GLN A 106 -16.77 -4.49 11.21
N LEU A 107 -15.54 -4.99 11.34
CA LEU A 107 -15.01 -6.03 10.48
C LEU A 107 -15.70 -7.38 10.72
N LEU A 108 -16.05 -7.71 11.97
CA LEU A 108 -16.82 -8.91 12.29
C LEU A 108 -18.20 -8.87 11.63
N ALA A 109 -18.91 -7.74 11.77
CA ALA A 109 -20.20 -7.55 11.13
C ALA A 109 -20.10 -7.65 9.60
N LEU A 110 -19.05 -7.07 9.00
CA LEU A 110 -18.78 -7.18 7.57
C LEU A 110 -18.54 -8.64 7.14
N MET A 111 -17.69 -9.38 7.86
CA MET A 111 -17.37 -10.77 7.54
C MET A 111 -18.58 -11.68 7.69
N GLN A 112 -19.40 -11.50 8.72
CA GLN A 112 -20.64 -12.24 8.91
C GLN A 112 -21.68 -11.91 7.84
N ASN A 113 -21.70 -10.67 7.35
CA ASN A 113 -22.60 -10.28 6.27
C ASN A 113 -22.20 -10.91 4.92
N ILE A 114 -20.90 -10.97 4.62
CA ILE A 114 -20.39 -11.51 3.34
C ILE A 114 -20.34 -13.05 3.34
N PHE A 115 -19.86 -13.65 4.41
CA PHE A 115 -19.60 -15.10 4.49
C PHE A 115 -20.63 -15.90 5.30
N GLY A 116 -21.57 -15.23 5.96
CA GLY A 116 -22.55 -15.84 6.85
C GLY A 116 -22.03 -16.05 8.28
N ILE A 117 -22.98 -16.21 9.22
CA ILE A 117 -22.69 -16.36 10.66
C ILE A 117 -21.91 -17.66 10.96
N ASP A 118 -22.13 -18.72 10.18
CA ASP A 118 -21.46 -20.02 10.36
C ASP A 118 -20.28 -20.23 9.39
N GLY A 119 -19.87 -19.19 8.66
CA GLY A 119 -18.78 -19.27 7.69
C GLY A 119 -17.41 -19.48 8.34
N LEU A 120 -16.58 -20.36 7.79
CA LEU A 120 -15.17 -20.54 8.21
C LEU A 120 -14.33 -19.26 8.10
N LEU A 121 -14.77 -18.31 7.28
CA LEU A 121 -14.11 -17.02 7.03
C LEU A 121 -14.72 -15.86 7.85
N GLN A 122 -15.50 -16.14 8.90
CA GLN A 122 -16.11 -15.09 9.72
C GLN A 122 -15.11 -14.28 10.56
N SER A 123 -13.90 -14.83 10.81
CA SER A 123 -12.93 -14.20 11.69
C SER A 123 -12.34 -12.92 11.07
N PRO A 124 -12.36 -11.78 11.77
CA PRO A 124 -11.75 -10.53 11.30
C PRO A 124 -10.25 -10.66 10.98
N PHE A 125 -9.54 -11.63 11.57
CA PHE A 125 -8.12 -11.86 11.29
C PHE A 125 -7.84 -12.28 9.84
N TRP A 126 -8.84 -12.73 9.07
CA TRP A 126 -8.68 -12.91 7.62
C TRP A 126 -8.34 -11.61 6.89
N PHE A 127 -8.72 -10.47 7.46
CA PHE A 127 -8.32 -9.16 6.95
C PHE A 127 -6.79 -8.93 7.05
N THR A 128 -6.13 -9.56 8.03
CA THR A 128 -4.66 -9.56 8.12
C THR A 128 -4.03 -10.33 6.97
N ALA A 129 -4.60 -11.48 6.60
CA ALA A 129 -4.15 -12.25 5.45
C ALA A 129 -4.37 -11.49 4.14
N GLU A 130 -5.51 -10.80 3.99
CA GLU A 130 -5.76 -9.90 2.87
C GLU A 130 -4.71 -8.79 2.79
N GLY A 131 -4.37 -8.17 3.92
CA GLY A 131 -3.31 -7.14 4.00
C GLY A 131 -1.94 -7.66 3.58
N MET A 132 -1.61 -8.90 3.94
CA MET A 132 -0.37 -9.55 3.49
C MET A 132 -0.34 -9.70 1.96
N VAL A 133 -1.44 -10.20 1.38
CA VAL A 133 -1.55 -10.40 -0.07
C VAL A 133 -1.51 -9.07 -0.81
N MET A 134 -2.23 -8.05 -0.32
CA MET A 134 -2.23 -6.72 -0.92
C MET A 134 -0.86 -6.05 -0.81
N GLY A 135 -0.19 -6.16 0.35
CA GLY A 135 1.17 -5.67 0.53
C GLY A 135 2.18 -6.34 -0.42
N LEU A 136 2.05 -7.64 -0.65
CA LEU A 136 2.84 -8.38 -1.64
C LEU A 136 2.59 -7.86 -3.06
N LEU A 137 1.33 -7.76 -3.47
CA LEU A 137 0.94 -7.28 -4.81
C LEU A 137 1.47 -5.87 -5.06
N PHE A 138 1.26 -4.95 -4.13
CA PHE A 138 1.72 -3.56 -4.27
C PHE A 138 3.25 -3.49 -4.35
N GLY A 139 3.94 -4.23 -3.48
CA GLY A 139 5.41 -4.28 -3.49
C GLY A 139 5.99 -4.77 -4.82
N ILE A 140 5.38 -5.79 -5.42
CA ILE A 140 5.78 -6.32 -6.74
C ILE A 140 5.53 -5.29 -7.84
N ILE A 141 4.33 -4.67 -7.86
CA ILE A 141 3.96 -3.67 -8.87
C ILE A 141 4.89 -2.46 -8.82
N ILE A 142 5.13 -1.90 -7.63
CA ILE A 142 5.99 -0.71 -7.45
C ILE A 142 7.42 -1.02 -7.89
N LYS A 143 7.98 -2.14 -7.45
CA LYS A 143 9.35 -2.54 -7.81
C LYS A 143 9.48 -2.84 -9.31
N GLY A 144 8.49 -3.52 -9.88
CA GLY A 144 8.43 -3.85 -11.31
C GLY A 144 8.32 -2.59 -12.19
N GLY A 145 7.39 -1.68 -11.86
CA GLY A 145 7.20 -0.43 -12.58
C GLY A 145 8.46 0.43 -12.61
N LEU A 146 9.19 0.51 -11.49
CA LEU A 146 10.45 1.26 -11.43
C LEU A 146 11.59 0.65 -12.25
N ASN A 147 11.64 -0.68 -12.38
CA ASN A 147 12.64 -1.33 -13.23
C ASN A 147 12.39 -1.00 -14.71
N ILE A 148 11.12 -0.95 -15.12
CA ILE A 148 10.71 -0.59 -16.48
C ILE A 148 11.05 0.88 -16.78
N SER A 149 10.73 1.81 -15.88
CA SER A 149 11.09 3.23 -16.07
C SER A 149 12.60 3.44 -16.16
N ARG A 150 13.40 2.70 -15.38
CA ARG A 150 14.88 2.75 -15.48
C ARG A 150 15.40 2.15 -16.79
N CYS A 151 14.80 1.07 -17.29
CA CYS A 151 15.16 0.50 -18.59
C CYS A 151 14.81 1.46 -19.74
N LEU A 152 13.65 2.11 -19.69
CA LEU A 152 13.20 3.06 -20.71
C LEU A 152 14.02 4.36 -20.72
N GLY A 153 14.34 4.90 -19.54
CA GLY A 153 15.25 6.06 -19.44
C GLY A 153 16.67 5.75 -19.93
N ARG A 154 17.12 4.50 -19.82
CA ARG A 154 18.41 4.07 -20.37
C ARG A 154 18.39 3.87 -21.89
N LEU A 155 17.21 3.77 -22.50
CA LEU A 155 17.01 3.59 -23.94
C LEU A 155 16.72 4.90 -24.69
N ASN A 156 16.73 6.06 -24.02
CA ASN A 156 16.54 7.39 -24.64
C ASN A 156 15.23 7.52 -25.46
N ILE A 157 14.17 6.82 -25.06
CA ILE A 157 12.87 6.80 -25.77
C ILE A 157 11.85 7.78 -25.14
N LEU A 158 12.24 8.51 -24.09
CA LEU A 158 11.47 9.62 -23.53
C LEU A 158 12.41 10.83 -23.45
N PRO A 159 12.02 12.01 -23.99
CA PRO A 159 12.80 13.23 -23.88
C PRO A 159 12.91 13.71 -22.43
#